data_AF-A0A833ZQ91-F1
#
_entry.id   AF-A0A833ZQ91-F1
#
_cell.length_a   1.000
_cell.length_b   1.000
_cell.length_c   1.000
_cell.angle_alpha   90.00
_cell.angle_beta   90.00
_cell.angle_gamma   90.00
#
_symmetry.space_group_name_H-M   'P 1'
#
loop_
_entity.id
_entity.type
_entity.pdbx_description
1 polymer ?
#
loop_
_entity_poly.entity_id
_entity_poly.type
_entity_poly.pdbx_seq_one_letter_code
_entity_poly.pdbx_strand_id
1 'polypeptide(L)'
;MTEKKSQLCSRANVYTQVPDGGWGWAVAVSFFFIEVFTYGVIKSFGVFFNDLMDSFEESNSRISWIISICVFTLTFTAPLSTVLSNRFGHRLVVMAGGVLVSTGMVVASFSREVYHMYVAIGIITGLGYCFSFLPTVTILSQYFDKRRSVVTAVASTGECFAMFAFAPGRWIAIVCVFV
;
A
#
# COMPACT_ATOMS: atom_id res chain seq x y z
N MET A 1 -8.02 19.65 35.23
CA MET A 1 -8.70 18.53 34.52
C MET A 1 -8.01 18.13 33.20
N THR A 2 -6.82 18.68 32.90
CA THR A 2 -6.15 18.56 31.59
C THR A 2 -4.99 17.56 31.57
N GLU A 3 -4.50 17.13 32.74
CA GLU A 3 -3.29 16.30 32.84
C GLU A 3 -3.54 14.80 32.61
N LYS A 4 -4.77 14.31 32.81
CA LYS A 4 -5.12 12.88 32.65
C LYS A 4 -5.24 12.40 31.19
N LYS A 5 -5.38 13.30 30.20
CA LYS A 5 -5.45 12.90 28.78
C LYS A 5 -4.10 12.52 28.19
N SER A 6 -3.00 13.09 28.69
CA SER A 6 -1.63 12.76 28.28
C SER A 6 -1.22 11.35 28.72
N GLN A 7 -1.61 10.95 29.94
CA GLN A 7 -1.29 9.63 30.50
C GLN A 7 -1.98 8.46 29.77
N LEU A 8 -3.14 8.69 29.12
CA LEU A 8 -3.82 7.62 28.36
C LEU A 8 -3.14 7.30 27.01
N CYS A 9 -2.41 8.26 26.42
CA CYS A 9 -1.61 8.02 25.21
C CYS A 9 -0.29 7.27 25.49
N SER A 10 0.08 7.10 26.76
CA SER A 10 1.32 6.45 27.19
C SER A 10 1.05 5.14 27.93
N ARG A 11 0.08 4.36 27.46
CA ARG A 11 0.02 2.91 27.68
C ARG A 11 0.43 2.18 26.41
N ALA A 12 1.51 2.65 25.79
CA ALA A 12 2.30 1.78 24.95
C ALA A 12 2.76 0.63 25.85
N ASN A 13 2.29 -0.58 25.55
CA ASN A 13 2.82 -1.79 26.14
C ASN A 13 4.30 -1.82 25.70
N VAL A 14 5.19 -1.30 26.54
CA VAL A 14 6.63 -1.29 26.31
C VAL A 14 7.04 -2.76 26.37
N TYR A 15 7.13 -3.41 25.22
CA TYR A 15 7.74 -4.72 25.11
C TYR A 15 9.18 -4.57 25.63
N THR A 16 9.43 -5.15 26.80
CA THR A 16 10.61 -4.94 27.66
C THR A 16 11.92 -5.44 27.06
N GLN A 17 11.86 -6.04 25.87
CA GLN A 17 12.98 -6.40 25.00
C GLN A 17 12.43 -6.28 23.58
N VAL A 18 12.86 -5.29 22.79
CA VAL A 18 12.75 -5.40 21.33
C VAL A 18 13.65 -6.58 20.95
N PRO A 19 13.12 -7.71 20.45
CA PRO A 19 13.97 -8.80 20.02
C PRO A 19 14.64 -8.31 18.74
N ASP A 20 15.82 -7.72 18.89
CA ASP A 20 16.75 -7.44 17.80
C ASP A 20 17.19 -8.79 17.19
N GLY A 21 16.30 -9.44 16.44
CA GLY A 21 16.52 -10.73 15.81
C GLY A 21 15.45 -11.79 16.10
N GLY A 22 15.21 -12.66 15.11
CA GLY A 22 14.20 -13.71 15.12
C GLY A 22 12.98 -13.36 14.25
N TRP A 23 11.79 -13.35 14.86
CA TRP A 23 10.50 -13.14 14.18
C TRP A 23 10.37 -11.80 13.43
N GLY A 24 11.15 -10.77 13.80
CA GLY A 24 11.17 -9.49 13.08
C GLY A 24 11.58 -9.63 11.61
N TRP A 25 12.46 -10.57 11.27
CA TRP A 25 12.84 -10.84 9.87
C TRP A 25 11.68 -11.42 9.07
N ALA A 26 10.86 -12.29 9.66
CA ALA A 26 9.66 -12.83 9.00
C ALA A 26 8.63 -11.72 8.70
N VAL A 27 8.48 -10.76 9.61
CA VAL A 27 7.64 -9.57 9.40
C VAL A 27 8.22 -8.68 8.31
N ALA A 28 9.54 -8.47 8.28
CA ALA A 28 10.20 -7.68 7.24
C ALA A 28 10.02 -8.31 5.84
N VAL A 29 10.15 -9.64 5.73
CA VAL A 29 9.88 -10.37 4.48
C VAL A 29 8.41 -10.26 4.09
N SER A 30 7.49 -10.36 5.05
CA SER A 30 6.06 -10.16 4.78
C SER A 30 5.77 -8.76 4.25
N PHE A 31 6.40 -7.73 4.85
CA PHE A 31 6.27 -6.35 4.40
C PHE A 31 6.84 -6.15 3.00
N PHE A 32 7.99 -6.76 2.69
CA PHE A 32 8.55 -6.77 1.34
C PHE A 32 7.55 -7.32 0.31
N PHE A 33 6.87 -8.44 0.59
CA PHE A 33 5.84 -8.96 -0.32
C PHE A 33 4.64 -8.02 -0.46
N ILE A 34 4.18 -7.40 0.63
CA ILE A 34 3.07 -6.43 0.58
C ILE A 34 3.44 -5.23 -0.29
N GLU A 35 4.67 -4.72 -0.16
CA GLU A 35 5.19 -3.63 -0.98
C GLU A 35 5.30 -4.03 -2.47
N VAL A 36 5.83 -5.22 -2.77
CA VAL A 36 5.90 -5.78 -4.13
C VAL A 36 4.50 -5.84 -4.77
N PHE A 37 3.51 -6.40 -4.08
CA PHE A 37 2.17 -6.60 -4.64
C PHE A 37 1.31 -5.34 -4.67
N THR A 38 1.44 -4.45 -3.69
CA THR A 38 0.55 -3.30 -3.58
C THR A 38 1.17 -2.06 -4.21
N TYR A 39 2.39 -1.72 -3.78
CA TYR A 39 3.06 -0.50 -4.23
C TYR A 39 3.70 -0.67 -5.60
N GLY A 40 4.22 -1.87 -5.88
CA GLY A 40 4.67 -2.25 -7.21
C GLY A 40 3.60 -2.06 -8.27
N VAL A 41 2.34 -2.43 -7.99
CA VAL A 41 1.26 -2.28 -8.97
C VAL A 41 0.84 -0.81 -9.14
N ILE A 42 0.71 -0.04 -8.05
CA ILE A 42 0.39 1.40 -8.13
C ILE A 42 1.44 2.13 -8.97
N LYS A 43 2.73 1.89 -8.71
CA LYS A 43 3.77 2.54 -9.52
C LYS A 43 3.77 2.01 -10.95
N SER A 44 3.45 0.74 -11.20
CA SER A 44 3.43 0.16 -12.55
C SER A 44 2.46 0.92 -13.47
N PHE A 45 1.32 1.38 -12.94
CA PHE A 45 0.42 2.29 -13.69
C PHE A 45 1.12 3.56 -14.19
N GLY A 46 2.11 4.09 -13.45
CA GLY A 46 2.91 5.22 -13.89
C GLY A 46 3.82 4.89 -15.08
N VAL A 47 4.30 3.65 -15.20
CA VAL A 47 5.10 3.18 -16.34
C VAL A 47 4.21 2.96 -17.57
N PHE A 48 3.05 2.35 -17.37
CA PHE A 48 2.04 2.12 -18.42
C PHE A 48 1.20 3.35 -18.76
N PHE A 49 1.49 4.51 -18.17
CA PHE A 49 0.69 5.72 -18.32
C PHE A 49 0.50 6.14 -19.78
N ASN A 50 1.57 6.07 -20.58
CA ASN A 50 1.51 6.37 -22.01
C ASN A 50 0.76 5.30 -22.81
N ASP A 51 0.94 4.02 -22.47
CA ASP A 51 0.26 2.91 -23.16
C ASP A 51 -1.26 2.92 -22.86
N LEU A 52 -1.66 3.32 -21.64
CA LEU A 52 -3.06 3.54 -21.27
C LEU A 52 -3.69 4.71 -22.04
N MET A 53 -2.91 5.75 -22.30
CA MET A 53 -3.36 6.90 -23.09
C MET A 53 -3.68 6.54 -24.52
N ASP A 54 -2.83 5.73 -25.13
CA ASP A 54 -3.03 5.22 -26.48
C ASP A 54 -4.21 4.24 -26.54
N SER A 55 -4.31 3.32 -25.56
CA SER A 55 -5.33 2.28 -25.53
C SER A 55 -6.75 2.80 -25.26
N PHE A 56 -6.89 3.83 -24.42
CA PHE A 56 -8.19 4.45 -24.17
C PHE A 56 -8.49 5.60 -25.15
N GLU A 57 -7.55 5.98 -26.02
CA GLU A 57 -7.62 7.18 -26.87
C GLU A 57 -7.97 8.46 -26.07
N GLU A 58 -7.58 8.50 -24.79
CA GLU A 58 -7.99 9.55 -23.85
C GLU A 58 -6.90 10.58 -23.57
N SER A 59 -7.32 11.79 -23.20
CA SER A 59 -6.39 12.88 -22.90
C SER A 59 -5.56 12.60 -21.64
N ASN A 60 -4.26 12.94 -21.68
CA ASN A 60 -3.32 12.92 -20.55
C ASN A 60 -3.94 13.35 -19.21
N SER A 61 -4.77 14.39 -19.25
CA SER A 61 -5.48 14.91 -18.09
C SER A 61 -6.30 13.81 -17.41
N ARG A 62 -7.21 13.13 -18.11
CA ARG A 62 -8.10 12.10 -17.53
C ARG A 62 -7.30 10.99 -16.84
N ILE A 63 -6.26 10.46 -17.49
CA ILE A 63 -5.46 9.38 -16.89
C ILE A 63 -4.70 9.87 -15.65
N SER A 64 -4.22 11.12 -15.63
CA SER A 64 -3.54 11.71 -14.47
C SER A 64 -4.45 11.84 -13.24
N TRP A 65 -5.77 11.96 -13.44
CA TRP A 65 -6.74 12.02 -12.35
C TRP A 65 -6.82 10.70 -11.57
N ILE A 66 -6.51 9.54 -12.20
CA ILE A 66 -6.54 8.23 -11.51
C ILE A 66 -5.54 8.22 -10.36
N ILE A 67 -4.29 8.60 -10.64
CA ILE A 67 -3.22 8.64 -9.64
C ILE A 67 -3.47 9.77 -8.64
N SER A 68 -3.98 10.92 -9.10
CA SER A 68 -4.32 12.05 -8.22
C SER A 68 -5.40 11.68 -7.19
N ILE A 69 -6.46 11.00 -7.62
CA ILE A 69 -7.52 10.49 -6.74
C ILE A 69 -6.95 9.44 -5.79
N CYS A 70 -6.08 8.54 -6.27
CA CYS A 70 -5.42 7.57 -5.41
C CYS A 70 -4.65 8.24 -4.26
N VAL A 71 -3.78 9.22 -4.57
CA VAL A 71 -3.01 9.97 -3.57
C VAL A 71 -3.92 10.76 -2.63
N PHE A 72 -4.99 11.36 -3.15
CA PHE A 72 -6.00 12.04 -2.33
C PHE A 72 -6.65 11.07 -1.33
N THR A 73 -7.10 9.91 -1.80
CA THR A 73 -7.71 8.89 -0.95
C THR A 73 -6.71 8.36 0.10
N LEU A 74 -5.44 8.17 -0.27
CA LEU A 74 -4.40 7.75 0.66
C LEU A 74 -4.17 8.74 1.80
N THR A 75 -4.04 10.01 1.46
CA THR A 75 -3.80 11.08 2.44
C THR A 75 -5.03 11.33 3.30
N PHE A 76 -6.23 11.30 2.72
CA PHE A 76 -7.49 11.44 3.45
C PHE A 76 -7.71 10.29 4.44
N THR A 77 -7.30 9.08 4.07
CA THR A 77 -7.52 7.86 4.86
C THR A 77 -6.39 7.59 5.87
N ALA A 78 -5.24 8.24 5.73
CA ALA A 78 -4.10 8.10 6.66
C ALA A 78 -4.47 8.32 8.15
N PRO A 79 -5.15 9.42 8.55
CA PRO A 79 -5.57 9.58 9.94
C PRO A 79 -6.59 8.53 10.37
N LEU A 80 -7.52 8.16 9.48
CA LEU A 80 -8.54 7.15 9.75
C LEU A 80 -7.90 5.78 10.03
N SER A 81 -6.94 5.38 9.18
CA SER A 81 -6.14 4.17 9.31
C SER A 81 -5.40 4.10 10.65
N THR A 82 -4.82 5.22 11.09
CA THR A 82 -4.13 5.31 12.40
C THR A 82 -5.08 5.05 13.57
N VAL A 83 -6.27 5.67 13.57
CA VAL A 83 -7.29 5.46 14.62
C VAL A 83 -7.81 4.03 14.61
N LEU A 84 -8.06 3.47 13.42
CA LEU A 84 -8.58 2.13 13.26
C LEU A 84 -7.57 1.07 13.74
N SER A 85 -6.31 1.25 13.39
CA SER A 85 -5.18 0.40 13.81
C SER A 85 -5.00 0.38 15.33
N ASN A 86 -5.22 1.52 15.99
CA ASN A 86 -5.16 1.61 17.46
C ASN A 86 -6.36 0.93 18.15
N ARG A 87 -7.53 0.85 17.50
CA ARG A 87 -8.75 0.32 18.12
C ARG A 87 -9.00 -1.17 17.84
N PHE A 88 -8.80 -1.60 16.59
CA PHE A 88 -9.09 -2.98 16.14
C PHE A 88 -7.87 -3.89 16.13
N GLY A 89 -6.67 -3.34 16.37
CA GLY A 89 -5.41 -4.06 16.32
C GLY A 89 -4.84 -4.17 14.92
N HIS A 90 -3.51 -4.21 14.82
CA HIS A 90 -2.80 -4.05 13.56
C HIS A 90 -3.05 -5.21 12.56
N ARG A 91 -3.22 -6.44 13.05
CA ARG A 91 -3.38 -7.64 12.19
C ARG A 91 -4.67 -7.63 11.36
N LEU A 92 -5.79 -7.26 11.98
CA LEU A 92 -7.09 -7.28 11.29
C LEU A 92 -7.17 -6.18 10.23
N VAL A 93 -6.57 -5.03 10.51
CA VAL A 93 -6.50 -3.91 9.56
C VAL A 93 -5.63 -4.26 8.35
N VAL A 94 -4.48 -4.93 8.55
CA VAL A 94 -3.64 -5.42 7.44
C VAL A 94 -4.38 -6.42 6.56
N MET A 95 -5.10 -7.37 7.15
CA MET A 95 -5.91 -8.35 6.42
C MET A 95 -7.04 -7.68 5.61
N ALA A 96 -7.77 -6.76 6.23
CA ALA A 96 -8.83 -6.01 5.56
C ALA A 96 -8.29 -5.18 4.38
N GLY A 97 -7.14 -4.52 4.57
CA GLY A 97 -6.48 -3.78 3.50
C GLY A 97 -6.05 -4.68 2.32
N GLY A 98 -5.51 -5.87 2.59
CA GLY A 98 -5.14 -6.84 1.55
C GLY A 98 -6.33 -7.37 0.76
N VAL A 99 -7.46 -7.62 1.42
CA VAL A 99 -8.72 -8.00 0.76
C VAL A 99 -9.26 -6.86 -0.11
N LEU A 100 -9.18 -5.61 0.36
CA LEU A 100 -9.57 -4.44 -0.43
C LEU A 100 -8.69 -4.25 -1.66
N VAL A 101 -7.36 -4.39 -1.52
CA VAL A 101 -6.41 -4.29 -2.65
C VAL A 101 -6.67 -5.38 -3.68
N SER A 102 -6.82 -6.64 -3.25
CA SER A 102 -7.10 -7.76 -4.17
C SER A 102 -8.43 -7.57 -4.88
N THR A 103 -9.48 -7.13 -4.17
CA THR A 103 -10.78 -6.81 -4.79
C THR A 103 -10.64 -5.66 -5.79
N GLY A 104 -9.93 -4.59 -5.44
CA GLY A 104 -9.64 -3.47 -6.32
C GLY A 104 -8.91 -3.91 -7.59
N MET A 105 -7.96 -4.83 -7.48
CA MET A 105 -7.22 -5.40 -8.61
C MET A 105 -8.10 -6.23 -9.53
N VAL A 106 -8.93 -7.10 -8.96
CA VAL A 106 -9.87 -7.92 -9.73
C VAL A 106 -10.86 -7.04 -10.48
N VAL A 107 -11.43 -6.03 -9.81
CA VAL A 107 -12.35 -5.08 -10.45
C VAL A 107 -11.63 -4.26 -11.54
N ALA A 108 -10.39 -3.85 -11.31
CA ALA A 108 -9.58 -3.15 -12.31
C ALA A 108 -9.30 -4.02 -13.55
N SER A 109 -9.16 -5.34 -13.39
CA SER A 109 -8.93 -6.26 -14.52
C SER A 109 -10.16 -6.38 -15.43
N PHE A 110 -11.37 -6.23 -14.90
CA PHE A 110 -12.60 -6.22 -15.70
C PHE A 110 -13.01 -4.82 -16.20
N SER A 111 -12.23 -3.79 -15.90
CA SER A 111 -12.55 -2.40 -16.18
C SER A 111 -12.22 -2.02 -17.63
N ARG A 112 -13.26 -1.85 -18.46
CA ARG A 112 -13.14 -1.35 -19.84
C ARG A 112 -13.30 0.16 -20.00
N GLU A 113 -13.61 0.86 -18.91
CA GLU A 113 -13.90 2.30 -18.89
C GLU A 113 -13.01 3.02 -17.88
N VAL A 114 -12.55 4.23 -18.20
CA VAL A 114 -11.68 5.03 -17.32
C VAL A 114 -12.37 5.35 -15.98
N TYR A 115 -13.70 5.47 -15.99
CA TYR A 115 -14.50 5.71 -14.79
C TYR A 115 -14.41 4.58 -13.76
N HIS A 116 -14.43 3.33 -14.22
CA HIS A 116 -14.27 2.17 -13.34
C HIS A 116 -12.85 2.09 -12.77
N MET A 117 -11.82 2.51 -13.54
CA MET A 117 -10.46 2.63 -13.03
C MET A 117 -10.32 3.69 -11.93
N TYR A 118 -11.01 4.84 -12.02
CA TYR A 118 -10.99 5.84 -10.92
C TYR A 118 -11.47 5.25 -9.60
N VAL A 119 -12.55 4.46 -9.64
CA VAL A 119 -13.12 3.86 -8.44
C VAL A 119 -12.27 2.68 -7.94
N ALA A 120 -11.89 1.76 -8.83
CA ALA A 120 -11.17 0.55 -8.46
C ALA A 120 -9.73 0.82 -8.00
N ILE A 121 -8.97 1.59 -8.79
CA ILE A 121 -7.55 1.87 -8.50
C ILE A 121 -7.43 3.08 -7.58
N GLY A 122 -8.16 4.15 -7.87
CA GLY A 122 -8.10 5.38 -7.07
C GLY A 122 -8.66 5.17 -5.67
N ILE A 123 -9.93 4.78 -5.57
CA ILE A 123 -10.61 4.70 -4.28
C ILE A 123 -10.34 3.37 -3.58
N ILE A 124 -10.72 2.23 -4.16
CA ILE A 124 -10.69 0.93 -3.47
C ILE A 124 -9.24 0.51 -3.16
N THR A 125 -8.37 0.52 -4.17
CA THR A 125 -6.96 0.13 -4.00
C THR A 125 -6.20 1.15 -3.15
N GLY A 126 -6.47 2.45 -3.30
CA GLY A 126 -5.93 3.49 -2.44
C GLY A 126 -6.31 3.30 -0.96
N LEU A 127 -7.60 3.08 -0.66
CA LEU A 127 -8.05 2.79 0.71
C LEU A 127 -7.36 1.54 1.29
N GLY A 128 -7.33 0.46 0.50
CA GLY A 128 -6.70 -0.79 0.90
C GLY A 128 -5.21 -0.63 1.20
N TYR A 129 -4.48 0.11 0.35
CA TYR A 129 -3.05 0.37 0.56
C TYR A 129 -2.80 1.14 1.85
N CYS A 130 -3.58 2.19 2.14
CA CYS A 130 -3.45 2.95 3.38
C CYS A 130 -3.66 2.07 4.63
N PHE A 131 -4.63 1.16 4.58
CA PHE A 131 -4.94 0.24 5.67
C PHE A 131 -3.90 -0.87 5.83
N SER A 132 -3.21 -1.31 4.79
CA SER A 132 -2.12 -2.29 4.95
C SER A 132 -0.77 -1.64 5.29
N PHE A 133 -0.44 -0.50 4.69
CA PHE A 133 0.87 0.14 4.82
C PHE A 133 1.12 0.70 6.23
N LEU A 134 0.21 1.53 6.76
CA LEU A 134 0.40 2.16 8.07
C LEU A 134 0.63 1.14 9.21
N PRO A 135 -0.24 0.14 9.43
CA PRO A 135 0.00 -0.83 10.49
C PRO A 135 1.24 -1.69 10.25
N THR A 136 1.63 -1.96 9.01
CA THR A 136 2.85 -2.73 8.76
C THR A 136 4.09 -1.92 9.13
N VAL A 137 4.13 -0.63 8.79
CA VAL A 137 5.21 0.28 9.19
C VAL A 137 5.25 0.47 10.72
N THR A 138 4.10 0.53 11.40
CA THR A 138 4.08 0.63 12.87
C THR A 138 4.57 -0.65 13.53
N ILE A 139 4.15 -1.84 13.07
CA ILE A 139 4.66 -3.13 13.57
C ILE A 139 6.18 -3.21 13.36
N LEU A 140 6.67 -2.82 12.19
CA LEU A 140 8.10 -2.87 11.88
C LEU A 140 8.91 -1.96 12.81
N SER A 141 8.38 -0.76 13.10
CA SER A 141 8.97 0.16 14.07
C SER A 141 8.93 -0.35 15.51
N GLN A 142 8.00 -1.25 15.85
CA GLN A 142 7.93 -1.87 17.17
C GLN A 142 8.89 -3.07 17.29
N TYR A 143 9.23 -3.74 16.19
CA TYR A 143 10.14 -4.88 16.17
C TYR A 143 11.62 -4.49 16.06
N PHE A 144 11.93 -3.38 15.39
CA PHE A 144 13.30 -2.90 15.21
C PHE A 144 13.42 -1.44 15.65
N ASP A 145 14.16 -1.18 16.72
CA ASP A 145 14.41 0.18 17.20
C ASP A 145 15.68 0.75 16.54
N LYS A 146 16.81 0.05 16.66
CA LYS A 146 18.12 0.52 16.20
C LYS A 146 18.34 0.41 14.68
N ARG A 147 17.62 -0.47 13.99
CA ARG A 147 17.77 -0.75 12.54
C ARG A 147 16.54 -0.44 11.69
N ARG A 148 15.55 0.28 12.24
CA ARG A 148 14.26 0.57 11.56
C ARG A 148 14.44 1.05 10.12
N SER A 149 15.25 2.09 9.92
CA SER A 149 15.44 2.73 8.60
C SER A 149 16.04 1.77 7.56
N VAL A 150 16.95 0.90 7.98
CA VAL A 150 17.57 -0.10 7.10
C VAL A 150 16.53 -1.14 6.68
N VAL A 151 15.74 -1.64 7.63
CA VAL A 151 14.73 -2.66 7.34
C VAL A 151 13.60 -2.09 6.47
N THR A 152 13.15 -0.86 6.72
CA THR A 152 12.19 -0.19 5.84
C THR A 152 12.74 0.04 4.43
N ALA A 153 14.02 0.40 4.29
CA ALA A 153 14.64 0.59 2.97
C ALA A 153 14.80 -0.74 2.20
N VAL A 154 15.15 -1.82 2.90
CA VAL A 154 15.22 -3.16 2.31
C VAL A 154 13.82 -3.62 1.88
N ALA A 155 12.80 -3.40 2.72
CA ALA A 155 11.43 -3.71 2.38
C ALA A 155 10.93 -2.88 1.19
N SER A 156 11.26 -1.58 1.15
CA SER A 156 10.88 -0.70 0.05
C SER A 156 11.57 -1.03 -1.26
N THR A 157 12.74 -1.67 -1.21
CA THR A 157 13.41 -2.17 -2.43
C THR A 157 12.52 -3.18 -3.19
N GLY A 158 11.51 -3.78 -2.54
CA GLY A 158 10.51 -4.64 -3.19
C GLY A 158 9.73 -3.95 -4.30
N GLU A 159 9.40 -2.66 -4.16
CA GLU A 159 8.69 -1.90 -5.21
C GLU A 159 9.54 -1.80 -6.50
N CYS A 160 10.87 -1.69 -6.35
CA CYS A 160 11.82 -1.65 -7.46
C CYS A 160 11.96 -3.02 -8.13
N PHE A 161 11.94 -4.10 -7.34
CA PHE A 161 11.93 -5.46 -7.88
C PHE A 161 10.67 -5.74 -8.70
N ALA A 162 9.50 -5.31 -8.23
CA ALA A 162 8.26 -5.42 -8.98
C ALA A 162 8.39 -4.69 -10.33
N MET A 163 8.88 -3.45 -10.29
CA MET A 163 9.11 -2.66 -11.51
C MET A 163 10.07 -3.30 -12.50
N PHE A 164 11.19 -3.81 -12.01
CA PHE A 164 12.18 -4.45 -12.86
C PHE A 164 11.66 -5.77 -13.44
N ALA A 165 10.78 -6.48 -12.72
CA ALA A 165 10.09 -7.66 -13.24
C ALA A 165 9.01 -7.29 -14.27
N PHE A 166 8.29 -6.17 -14.08
CA PHE A 166 7.30 -5.68 -15.04
C PHE A 166 7.92 -5.02 -16.28
N ALA A 167 9.13 -4.46 -16.18
CA ALA A 167 9.84 -3.82 -17.29
C ALA A 167 10.04 -4.72 -18.54
N PRO A 168 10.54 -5.97 -18.44
CA PRO A 168 10.56 -6.91 -19.56
C PRO A 168 9.15 -7.44 -19.89
N GLY A 169 8.22 -7.38 -18.93
CA GLY A 169 6.82 -7.76 -19.07
C GLY A 169 5.91 -6.71 -19.69
N ARG A 170 6.43 -5.58 -20.22
CA ARG A 170 5.62 -4.55 -20.90
C ARG A 170 4.73 -5.14 -22.01
N TRP A 171 5.20 -6.22 -22.65
CA TRP A 171 4.45 -6.99 -23.65
C TRP A 171 3.44 -7.99 -23.06
N ILE A 172 3.65 -8.50 -21.84
CA ILE A 172 2.80 -9.53 -21.21
C ILE A 172 1.71 -8.92 -20.32
N ALA A 173 1.99 -7.80 -19.65
CA ALA A 173 1.05 -7.13 -18.76
C ALA A 173 -0.10 -6.46 -19.53
N ILE A 174 0.17 -5.96 -20.75
CA ILE A 174 -0.87 -5.52 -21.68
C ILE A 174 -1.83 -6.68 -22.01
N VAL A 175 -1.32 -7.92 -22.15
CA VAL A 175 -2.17 -9.09 -22.43
C VAL A 175 -2.91 -9.57 -21.18
N CYS A 176 -2.36 -9.50 -19.97
CA CYS A 176 -3.05 -9.98 -18.76
C CYS A 176 -3.96 -8.95 -18.08
N VAL A 177 -3.77 -7.65 -18.31
CA VAL A 177 -4.64 -6.59 -17.76
C VAL A 177 -5.80 -6.25 -18.71
N PHE A 178 -5.68 -6.56 -20.00
CA PHE A 178 -6.71 -6.29 -21.02
C PHE A 178 -7.29 -7.52 -21.73
N VAL A 179 -6.99 -8.76 -21.30
CA VAL A 179 -7.73 -9.99 -21.72
C VAL A 179 -8.77 -10.37 -20.67
#